data_AF-M2XU39-F1
#
_entry.id   AF-M2XU39-F1
#
_cell.length_a   1.000
_cell.length_b   1.000
_cell.length_c   1.000
_cell.angle_alpha   90.00
_cell.angle_beta   90.00
_cell.angle_gamma   90.00
#
_symmetry.space_group_name_H-M   'P 1'
#
loop_
_entity.id
_entity.type
_entity.pdbx_description
1 polymer ?
#
loop_
_entity_poly.entity_id
_entity_poly.type
_entity_poly.pdbx_seq_one_letter_code
_entity_poly.pdbx_strand_id
1 'polypeptide(L)'
;MALRGQGDKRWIVEEREDGTNVNHWHWNEYDVSSWAAKRLKEMLSGSSCPLVSPWYFRINSTEQVHGEATVYVRKGRVKSLCDLEITGQWSVVQAKCSEDEECVQGTFSIELLSGEPEISLTATTGDRQKWETSNWEVEAKNWLRQVLVDFIEQLGAGANLSISKNRNMSEDEVVVGQPRAQSNDNTIRNQAETIVQPKVEEESSVLASKDHVHDQLSSRGVAIKKLELWDKFRASPKDLYDCFVLAPKIQAYTRQHAEISPQVNCAFSLLQGQITGTIVSLEPEKRIVQEWRMKDWPSGHYSRVTIELQSKAEEGLTRLHLIQESVPEDYAQQTEQGWRQHIFLPIKVVFGYAPEIPF
;
A
#
# COMPACT_ATOMS: atom_id res chain seq x y z
N MET A 1 39.25 1.39 -22.29
CA MET A 1 39.77 1.00 -20.95
C MET A 1 40.88 1.96 -20.61
N ALA A 2 41.05 2.35 -19.34
CA ALA A 2 42.20 3.17 -18.92
C ALA A 2 43.50 2.34 -18.93
N LEU A 3 44.65 3.01 -19.02
CA LEU A 3 45.96 2.34 -18.95
C LEU A 3 46.24 1.86 -17.52
N ARG A 4 46.78 0.64 -17.38
CA ARG A 4 47.02 0.01 -16.08
C ARG A 4 48.03 0.84 -15.27
N GLY A 5 47.56 1.44 -14.17
CA GLY A 5 48.34 2.34 -13.31
C GLY A 5 47.94 3.82 -13.41
N GLN A 6 47.07 4.21 -14.34
CA GLN A 6 46.44 5.54 -14.37
C GLN A 6 44.93 5.38 -14.14
N GLY A 7 44.46 5.74 -12.94
CA GLY A 7 43.03 5.86 -12.66
C GLY A 7 42.43 7.01 -13.47
N ASP A 8 41.36 6.73 -14.21
CA ASP A 8 40.58 7.78 -14.88
C ASP A 8 39.90 8.62 -13.79
N LYS A 9 40.19 9.93 -13.76
CA LYS A 9 39.68 10.90 -12.77
C LYS A 9 38.15 10.92 -12.68
N ARG A 10 37.42 10.43 -13.68
CA ARG A 10 35.95 10.27 -13.63
C ARG A 10 35.47 9.18 -12.67
N TRP A 11 36.37 8.33 -12.18
CA TRP A 11 36.07 7.17 -11.34
C TRP A 11 36.81 7.20 -9.99
N ILE A 12 37.58 8.26 -9.72
CA ILE A 12 38.21 8.48 -8.42
C ILE A 12 37.18 9.18 -7.53
N VAL A 13 36.66 8.47 -6.54
CA VAL A 13 35.81 9.05 -5.50
C VAL A 13 36.74 9.63 -4.43
N GLU A 14 37.06 10.91 -4.54
CA GLU A 14 37.76 11.66 -3.51
C GLU A 14 36.75 12.07 -2.43
N GLU A 15 36.98 11.68 -1.17
CA GLU A 15 36.22 12.20 -0.04
C GLU A 15 36.49 13.70 0.12
N ARG A 16 35.43 14.50 0.22
CA ARG A 16 35.54 15.96 0.34
C ARG A 16 35.48 16.38 1.79
N GLU A 17 36.37 17.30 2.17
CA GLU A 17 36.33 18.00 3.45
C GLU A 17 35.02 18.79 3.67
N ASP A 18 34.28 19.10 2.59
CA ASP A 18 32.99 19.81 2.65
C ASP A 18 31.81 18.94 3.11
N GLY A 19 31.97 17.61 3.20
CA GLY A 19 30.94 16.65 3.63
C GLY A 19 29.59 16.73 2.89
N THR A 20 29.52 17.46 1.77
CA THR A 20 28.24 17.99 1.28
C THR A 20 27.51 16.94 0.43
N ASN A 21 26.25 16.62 0.81
CA ASN A 21 25.42 15.62 0.13
C ASN A 21 24.88 16.12 -1.23
N VAL A 22 25.78 16.33 -2.19
CA VAL A 22 25.45 16.79 -3.55
C VAL A 22 24.45 15.82 -4.20
N ASN A 23 23.32 16.35 -4.68
CA ASN A 23 22.23 15.60 -5.31
C ASN A 23 21.48 14.57 -4.43
N HIS A 24 21.62 14.59 -3.09
CA HIS A 24 20.97 13.65 -2.17
C HIS A 24 21.26 12.16 -2.48
N TRP A 25 22.56 11.82 -2.59
CA TRP A 25 23.05 10.44 -2.78
C TRP A 25 23.33 9.73 -1.46
N HIS A 26 23.83 10.47 -0.47
CA HIS A 26 23.89 10.01 0.92
C HIS A 26 22.50 10.08 1.55
N TRP A 27 22.28 9.31 2.60
CA TRP A 27 20.98 9.17 3.23
C TRP A 27 20.79 10.26 4.29
N ASN A 28 19.90 11.21 4.03
CA ASN A 28 19.46 12.20 5.01
C ASN A 28 18.08 11.77 5.53
N GLU A 29 17.96 11.58 6.84
CA GLU A 29 16.72 11.30 7.55
C GLU A 29 16.40 12.45 8.51
N TYR A 30 15.10 12.75 8.65
CA TYR A 30 14.56 13.79 9.51
C TYR A 30 13.44 13.19 10.36
N ASP A 31 13.55 13.28 11.68
CA ASP A 31 12.44 13.01 12.59
C ASP A 31 11.34 14.07 12.39
N VAL A 32 10.11 13.59 12.17
CA VAL A 32 8.90 14.41 12.06
C VAL A 32 7.78 13.91 12.98
N SER A 33 8.10 13.05 13.96
CA SER A 33 7.13 12.43 14.89
C SER A 33 6.32 13.48 15.66
N SER A 34 6.98 14.56 16.09
CA SER A 34 6.32 15.70 16.76
C SER A 34 5.36 16.48 15.84
N TRP A 35 5.68 16.61 14.55
CA TRP A 35 4.76 17.17 13.54
C TRP A 35 3.60 16.22 13.28
N ALA A 36 3.86 14.92 13.13
CA ALA A 36 2.88 13.88 12.86
C ALA A 36 1.82 13.81 13.98
N ALA A 37 2.25 13.72 15.23
CA ALA A 37 1.37 13.70 16.40
C ALA A 37 0.48 14.95 16.49
N LYS A 38 1.04 16.15 16.23
CA LYS A 38 0.26 17.39 16.17
C LYS A 38 -0.75 17.35 15.01
N ARG A 39 -0.32 16.94 13.82
CA ARG A 39 -1.13 17.00 12.60
C ARG A 39 -2.29 16.01 12.61
N LEU A 40 -2.07 14.80 13.10
CA LEU A 40 -3.12 13.80 13.33
C LEU A 40 -4.16 14.34 14.33
N LYS A 41 -3.71 14.96 15.43
CA LYS A 41 -4.62 15.58 16.41
C LYS A 41 -5.45 16.73 15.84
N GLU A 42 -4.87 17.55 14.95
CA GLU A 42 -5.58 18.59 14.18
C GLU A 42 -6.60 18.03 13.18
N MET A 43 -6.29 16.93 12.49
CA MET A 43 -7.15 16.35 11.46
C MET A 43 -8.29 15.50 12.05
N LEU A 44 -8.05 14.83 13.18
CA LEU A 44 -9.03 13.94 13.80
C LEU A 44 -9.93 14.67 14.82
N SER A 45 -9.40 15.48 15.73
CA SER A 45 -10.19 16.02 16.85
C SER A 45 -11.30 16.98 16.40
N GLY A 46 -12.55 16.67 16.71
CA GLY A 46 -13.72 17.47 16.32
C GLY A 46 -14.23 17.23 14.89
N SER A 47 -13.58 16.35 14.12
CA SER A 47 -14.05 15.96 12.78
C SER A 47 -15.25 14.99 12.85
N SER A 48 -16.03 14.95 11.77
CA SER A 48 -17.23 14.10 11.69
C SER A 48 -17.52 13.60 10.28
N CYS A 49 -18.28 12.51 10.21
CA CYS A 49 -18.73 11.86 8.99
C CYS A 49 -20.27 11.68 9.02
N PRO A 50 -21.00 11.99 7.95
CA PRO A 50 -22.40 11.57 7.82
C PRO A 50 -22.45 10.04 7.73
N LEU A 51 -23.38 9.44 8.48
CA LEU A 51 -23.77 8.03 8.35
C LEU A 51 -25.13 7.94 7.65
N VAL A 52 -25.74 6.76 7.64
CA VAL A 52 -27.17 6.58 7.33
C VAL A 52 -28.02 7.63 8.08
N SER A 53 -28.68 8.52 7.32
CA SER A 53 -29.49 9.62 7.85
C SER A 53 -30.54 9.13 8.88
N PRO A 54 -30.67 9.77 10.06
CA PRO A 54 -30.15 11.10 10.45
C PRO A 54 -28.85 11.07 11.29
N TRP A 55 -28.05 10.01 11.22
CA TRP A 55 -26.90 9.78 12.10
C TRP A 55 -25.58 10.35 11.56
N TYR A 56 -24.66 10.69 12.48
CA TYR A 56 -23.30 11.15 12.19
C TYR A 56 -22.30 10.50 13.16
N PHE A 57 -21.14 10.08 12.65
CA PHE A 57 -19.99 9.68 13.46
C PHE A 57 -19.14 10.91 13.77
N ARG A 58 -18.67 11.06 15.00
CA ARG A 58 -17.88 12.22 15.47
C ARG A 58 -16.67 11.75 16.27
N ILE A 59 -15.52 12.35 16.02
CA ILE A 59 -14.33 12.18 16.87
C ILE A 59 -14.36 13.27 17.94
N ASN A 60 -14.55 12.87 19.20
CA ASN A 60 -14.64 13.80 20.33
C ASN A 60 -13.26 14.30 20.76
N SER A 61 -12.27 13.42 20.82
CA SER A 61 -10.91 13.74 21.26
C SER A 61 -9.90 12.74 20.70
N THR A 62 -8.75 13.22 20.23
CA THR A 62 -7.55 12.39 20.06
C THR A 62 -6.72 12.52 21.33
N GLU A 63 -6.62 11.46 22.13
CA GLU A 63 -5.97 11.52 23.44
C GLU A 63 -4.46 11.43 23.30
N GLN A 64 -3.98 10.31 22.74
CA GLN A 64 -2.57 9.99 22.60
C GLN A 64 -2.23 9.74 21.12
N VAL A 65 -1.02 10.17 20.73
CA VAL A 65 -0.34 9.70 19.53
C VAL A 65 1.05 9.30 19.98
N HIS A 66 1.39 8.02 19.84
CA HIS A 66 2.67 7.44 20.22
C HIS A 66 3.36 6.85 18.98
N GLY A 67 4.66 6.59 19.07
CA GLY A 67 5.47 6.02 17.99
C GLY A 67 6.28 7.06 17.21
N GLU A 68 6.78 6.66 16.04
CA GLU A 68 7.79 7.38 15.27
C GLU A 68 7.33 7.65 13.84
N ALA A 69 7.70 8.80 13.29
CA ALA A 69 7.57 9.12 11.89
C ALA A 69 8.83 9.82 11.38
N THR A 70 9.49 9.23 10.38
CA THR A 70 10.69 9.79 9.75
C THR A 70 10.46 10.08 8.28
N VAL A 71 11.10 11.13 7.79
CA VAL A 71 11.12 11.51 6.37
C VAL A 71 12.56 11.51 5.91
N TYR A 72 12.88 10.72 4.90
CA TYR A 72 14.22 10.64 4.32
C TYR A 72 14.25 10.95 2.83
N VAL A 73 15.35 11.56 2.38
CA VAL A 73 15.57 11.90 0.96
C VAL A 73 16.62 10.98 0.37
N ARG A 74 16.28 10.29 -0.73
CA ARG A 74 17.19 9.36 -1.41
C ARG A 74 17.04 9.45 -2.93
N LYS A 75 18.13 9.73 -3.66
CA LYS A 75 18.14 9.92 -5.12
C LYS A 75 17.13 10.99 -5.58
N GLY A 76 17.02 12.09 -4.84
CA GLY A 76 16.10 13.19 -5.14
C GLY A 76 14.61 12.86 -4.96
N ARG A 77 14.26 11.75 -4.31
CA ARG A 77 12.87 11.45 -3.89
C ARG A 77 12.77 11.50 -2.38
N VAL A 78 11.75 12.20 -1.89
CA VAL A 78 11.27 12.11 -0.51
C VAL A 78 10.61 10.75 -0.33
N LYS A 79 10.79 10.16 0.86
CA LYS A 79 10.05 9.00 1.35
C LYS A 79 9.76 9.20 2.82
N SER A 80 8.61 8.71 3.26
CA SER A 80 8.26 8.62 4.68
C SER A 80 8.31 7.18 5.17
N LEU A 81 8.54 7.03 6.47
CA LEU A 81 8.18 5.89 7.28
C LEU A 81 7.35 6.42 8.45
N CYS A 82 6.36 5.65 8.86
CA CYS A 82 5.57 5.88 10.06
C CYS A 82 5.21 4.55 10.72
N ASP A 83 5.25 4.57 12.04
CA ASP A 83 4.77 3.54 12.94
C ASP A 83 4.16 4.28 14.13
N LEU A 84 2.85 4.58 14.04
CA LEU A 84 2.15 5.48 14.95
C LEU A 84 0.88 4.85 15.51
N GLU A 85 0.79 4.74 16.83
CA GLU A 85 -0.43 4.34 17.55
C GLU A 85 -1.23 5.59 17.93
N ILE A 86 -2.50 5.65 17.55
CA ILE A 86 -3.39 6.80 17.81
C ILE A 86 -4.61 6.31 18.59
N THR A 87 -4.81 6.83 19.81
CA THR A 87 -5.97 6.50 20.64
C THR A 87 -6.84 7.72 20.96
N GLY A 88 -8.14 7.50 21.13
CA GLY A 88 -9.07 8.56 21.47
C GLY A 88 -10.52 8.13 21.62
N GLN A 89 -11.42 9.11 21.67
CA GLN A 89 -12.86 8.94 21.90
C GLN A 89 -13.68 9.36 20.69
N TRP A 90 -14.76 8.62 20.43
CA TRP A 90 -15.76 8.91 19.39
C TRP A 90 -17.18 8.79 19.94
N SER A 91 -18.13 9.42 19.24
CA SER A 91 -19.56 9.24 19.49
C SER A 91 -20.37 9.22 18.19
N VAL A 92 -21.62 8.74 18.30
CA VAL A 92 -22.62 8.82 17.23
C VAL A 92 -23.78 9.68 17.70
N VAL A 93 -24.05 10.75 16.95
CA VAL A 93 -25.03 11.79 17.28
C VAL A 93 -26.15 11.85 16.23
N GLN A 94 -27.33 12.32 16.64
CA GLN A 94 -28.47 12.50 15.75
C GLN A 94 -28.68 13.97 15.37
N ALA A 95 -28.69 14.29 14.07
CA ALA A 95 -28.79 15.67 13.59
C ALA A 95 -30.18 16.33 13.71
N LYS A 96 -30.99 15.93 14.70
CA LYS A 96 -32.34 16.48 14.96
C LYS A 96 -32.63 16.82 16.43
N CYS A 97 -31.79 16.44 17.38
CA CYS A 97 -31.90 16.95 18.74
C CYS A 97 -31.23 18.33 18.83
N SER A 98 -31.81 19.24 19.61
CA SER A 98 -31.25 20.59 19.89
C SER A 98 -30.17 20.59 20.98
N GLU A 99 -29.92 19.42 21.55
CA GLU A 99 -28.84 19.08 22.47
C GLU A 99 -28.07 17.92 21.82
N ASP A 100 -26.75 17.86 21.97
CA ASP A 100 -25.89 16.77 21.45
C ASP A 100 -26.16 15.46 22.25
N GLU A 101 -27.32 14.83 22.05
CA GLU A 101 -27.64 13.51 22.62
C GLU A 101 -26.79 12.42 21.96
N GLU A 102 -25.62 12.17 22.54
CA GLU A 102 -24.70 11.10 22.15
C GLU A 102 -25.32 9.72 22.40
N CYS A 103 -25.88 9.12 21.35
CA CYS A 103 -26.63 7.87 21.42
C CYS A 103 -25.72 6.64 21.60
N VAL A 104 -24.46 6.77 21.17
CA VAL A 104 -23.38 5.80 21.39
C VAL A 104 -22.08 6.58 21.63
N GLN A 105 -21.27 6.15 22.58
CA GLN A 105 -19.90 6.60 22.81
C GLN A 105 -18.96 5.39 22.81
N GLY A 106 -17.70 5.60 22.41
CA GLY A 106 -16.67 4.57 22.45
C GLY A 106 -15.26 5.11 22.32
N THR A 107 -14.30 4.20 22.37
CA THR A 107 -12.89 4.48 22.10
C THR A 107 -12.48 3.95 20.72
N PHE A 108 -11.45 4.57 20.14
CA PHE A 108 -10.78 4.06 18.95
C PHE A 108 -9.30 3.84 19.26
N SER A 109 -8.70 2.83 18.63
CA SER A 109 -7.25 2.75 18.43
C SER A 109 -6.96 2.49 16.96
N ILE A 110 -5.99 3.22 16.42
CA ILE A 110 -5.51 3.13 15.04
C ILE A 110 -4.01 2.84 15.08
N GLU A 111 -3.60 1.75 14.43
CA GLU A 111 -2.20 1.40 14.22
C GLU A 111 -1.81 1.83 12.79
N LEU A 112 -1.18 3.01 12.69
CA LEU A 112 -0.74 3.62 11.44
C LEU A 112 0.71 3.20 11.11
N LEU A 113 0.84 1.92 10.73
CA LEU A 113 2.03 1.40 10.09
C LEU A 113 2.22 2.00 8.68
N SER A 114 3.41 1.85 8.10
CA SER A 114 3.76 2.30 6.75
C SER A 114 3.08 1.51 5.60
N GLY A 115 1.98 0.82 5.90
CA GLY A 115 1.19 -0.02 4.99
C GLY A 115 -0.29 0.41 4.99
N GLU A 116 -1.20 -0.54 5.21
CA GLU A 116 -2.61 -0.22 5.48
C GLU A 116 -2.81 0.03 6.98
N PRO A 117 -3.55 1.09 7.40
CA PRO A 117 -3.83 1.33 8.81
C PRO A 117 -4.86 0.35 9.36
N GLU A 118 -4.55 -0.30 10.47
CA GLU A 118 -5.52 -1.08 11.23
C GLU A 118 -6.35 -0.13 12.12
N ILE A 119 -7.68 -0.31 12.13
CA ILE A 119 -8.62 0.60 12.79
C ILE A 119 -9.60 -0.22 13.64
N SER A 120 -9.48 -0.06 14.95
CA SER A 120 -10.40 -0.61 15.95
C SER A 120 -11.38 0.46 16.44
N LEU A 121 -12.66 0.11 16.56
CA LEU A 121 -13.71 0.94 17.15
C LEU A 121 -14.41 0.12 18.23
N THR A 122 -14.31 0.55 19.50
CA THR A 122 -14.87 -0.15 20.66
C THR A 122 -15.98 0.70 21.28
N ALA A 123 -17.24 0.31 21.09
CA ALA A 123 -18.38 0.97 21.74
C ALA A 123 -18.39 0.65 23.25
N THR A 124 -18.42 1.69 24.09
CA THR A 124 -18.34 1.57 25.55
C THR A 124 -19.69 1.82 26.23
N THR A 125 -20.51 2.71 25.67
CA THR A 125 -21.84 3.07 26.19
C THR A 125 -22.80 3.35 25.03
N GLY A 126 -24.02 2.82 25.06
CA GLY A 126 -25.05 3.13 24.06
C GLY A 126 -26.20 2.12 24.01
N ASP A 127 -27.39 2.58 23.60
CA ASP A 127 -28.60 1.74 23.49
C ASP A 127 -28.55 0.89 22.20
N ARG A 128 -27.83 -0.24 22.30
CA ARG A 128 -27.35 -1.09 21.19
C ARG A 128 -28.44 -1.51 20.18
N GLN A 129 -29.67 -1.66 20.66
CA GLN A 129 -30.74 -2.42 20.00
C GLN A 129 -31.46 -1.70 18.83
N LYS A 130 -30.99 -0.51 18.42
CA LYS A 130 -31.59 0.30 17.33
C LYS A 130 -30.69 0.57 16.12
N TRP A 131 -29.39 0.27 16.20
CA TRP A 131 -28.41 0.69 15.19
C TRP A 131 -27.51 -0.43 14.64
N GLU A 132 -27.45 -1.61 15.27
CA GLU A 132 -26.70 -2.78 14.75
C GLU A 132 -27.15 -3.25 13.34
N THR A 133 -28.32 -2.82 12.86
CA THR A 133 -28.81 -3.10 11.49
C THR A 133 -28.19 -2.21 10.40
N SER A 134 -27.32 -1.26 10.74
CA SER A 134 -26.66 -0.35 9.80
C SER A 134 -25.15 -0.58 9.75
N ASN A 135 -24.53 -0.52 8.57
CA ASN A 135 -23.08 -0.73 8.39
C ASN A 135 -22.23 0.50 8.80
N TRP A 136 -22.66 1.25 9.82
CA TRP A 136 -22.03 2.50 10.27
C TRP A 136 -20.53 2.33 10.62
N GLU A 137 -20.15 1.16 11.15
CA GLU A 137 -18.75 0.87 11.51
C GLU A 137 -17.86 0.80 10.26
N VAL A 138 -18.41 0.27 9.15
CA VAL A 138 -17.73 0.22 7.85
C VAL A 138 -17.65 1.61 7.23
N GLU A 139 -18.71 2.41 7.34
CA GLU A 139 -18.75 3.82 6.90
C GLU A 139 -17.70 4.65 7.65
N ALA A 140 -17.70 4.59 8.99
CA ALA A 140 -16.75 5.29 9.87
C ALA A 140 -15.30 4.84 9.64
N LYS A 141 -15.02 3.53 9.55
CA LYS A 141 -13.67 3.02 9.25
C LYS A 141 -13.19 3.42 7.86
N ASN A 142 -14.06 3.42 6.85
CA ASN A 142 -13.67 3.83 5.50
C ASN A 142 -13.42 5.34 5.40
N TRP A 143 -14.17 6.17 6.12
CA TRP A 143 -13.88 7.60 6.23
C TRP A 143 -12.58 7.88 7.01
N LEU A 144 -12.35 7.22 8.15
CA LEU A 144 -11.09 7.31 8.90
C LEU A 144 -9.89 6.94 8.00
N ARG A 145 -10.01 5.89 7.16
CA ARG A 145 -8.99 5.55 6.15
C ARG A 145 -8.70 6.68 5.18
N GLN A 146 -9.70 7.45 4.72
CA GLN A 146 -9.44 8.61 3.86
C GLN A 146 -8.64 9.69 4.61
N VAL A 147 -9.03 10.02 5.84
CA VAL A 147 -8.31 11.01 6.68
C VAL A 147 -6.85 10.59 6.91
N LEU A 148 -6.59 9.29 7.07
CA LEU A 148 -5.23 8.75 7.22
C LEU A 148 -4.45 8.73 5.89
N VAL A 149 -5.10 8.49 4.74
CA VAL A 149 -4.49 8.61 3.41
C VAL A 149 -4.08 10.06 3.13
N ASP A 150 -4.96 11.03 3.40
CA ASP A 150 -4.65 12.47 3.28
C ASP A 150 -3.45 12.86 4.17
N PHE A 151 -3.34 12.25 5.37
CA PHE A 151 -2.19 12.46 6.25
C PHE A 151 -0.91 11.84 5.69
N ILE A 152 -0.96 10.61 5.17
CA ILE A 152 0.20 9.95 4.52
C ILE A 152 0.67 10.76 3.30
N GLU A 153 -0.23 11.35 2.51
CA GLU A 153 0.16 12.21 1.40
C GLU A 153 0.85 13.50 1.89
N GLN A 154 0.35 14.14 2.95
CA GLN A 154 1.01 15.31 3.56
C GLN A 154 2.40 14.96 4.16
N LEU A 155 2.55 13.78 4.75
CA LEU A 155 3.82 13.24 5.26
C LEU A 155 4.80 12.98 4.10
N GLY A 156 4.35 12.32 3.04
CA GLY A 156 5.13 12.01 1.83
C GLY A 156 5.49 13.25 0.98
N ALA A 157 4.65 14.28 1.01
CA ALA A 157 4.94 15.61 0.47
C ALA A 157 6.02 16.37 1.26
N GLY A 158 6.46 15.83 2.41
CA GLY A 158 7.59 16.32 3.18
C GLY A 158 7.21 17.00 4.51
N ALA A 159 6.01 16.84 5.04
CA ALA A 159 5.67 17.28 6.41
C ALA A 159 5.96 18.78 6.71
N ASN A 160 5.71 19.67 5.74
CA ASN A 160 6.10 21.10 5.77
C ASN A 160 7.62 21.38 5.91
N LEU A 161 8.51 20.39 5.76
CA LEU A 161 9.92 20.62 5.51
C LEU A 161 10.06 21.43 4.22
N SER A 162 10.61 22.64 4.34
CA SER A 162 10.85 23.56 3.23
C SER A 162 12.07 23.11 2.41
N ILE A 163 11.96 21.96 1.73
CA ILE A 163 13.01 21.33 0.91
C ILE A 163 13.25 22.15 -0.38
N SER A 164 13.92 23.28 -0.19
CA SER A 164 14.60 24.14 -1.16
C SER A 164 13.84 24.46 -2.46
N LYS A 165 12.99 25.49 -2.40
CA LYS A 165 12.88 26.48 -3.48
C LYS A 165 13.17 27.86 -2.89
N ASN A 166 14.03 28.63 -3.58
CA ASN A 166 14.65 29.90 -3.14
C ASN A 166 15.70 29.72 -2.00
N ARG A 167 16.77 30.54 -1.92
CA ARG A 167 17.41 31.45 -2.90
C ARG A 167 18.84 31.79 -2.44
N ASN A 168 19.70 32.25 -3.34
CA ASN A 168 20.84 33.09 -2.95
C ASN A 168 20.33 34.51 -2.63
N MET A 169 20.78 35.13 -1.52
CA MET A 169 21.36 36.49 -1.45
C MET A 169 21.50 37.02 0.00
N SER A 170 22.68 37.60 0.28
CA SER A 170 22.99 38.73 1.19
C SER A 170 22.43 38.86 2.62
N GLU A 171 23.37 38.80 3.58
CA GLU A 171 23.72 39.86 4.55
C GLU A 171 22.99 40.04 5.92
N ASP A 172 23.87 40.26 6.91
CA ASP A 172 23.81 41.00 8.19
C ASP A 172 22.97 40.56 9.42
N GLU A 173 23.76 40.21 10.47
CA GLU A 173 23.58 40.43 11.93
C GLU A 173 22.36 39.81 12.65
N VAL A 174 22.41 39.43 13.95
CA VAL A 174 23.13 40.01 15.10
C VAL A 174 23.77 38.96 16.03
N VAL A 175 24.88 39.35 16.67
CA VAL A 175 25.73 38.63 17.66
C VAL A 175 24.95 38.36 18.98
N VAL A 176 25.14 37.25 19.72
CA VAL A 176 26.03 37.03 20.90
C VAL A 176 25.59 35.69 21.55
N GLY A 177 26.45 34.79 22.05
CA GLY A 177 27.91 34.79 22.09
C GLY A 177 28.53 33.50 22.68
N GLN A 178 29.85 33.37 22.56
CA GLN A 178 30.73 32.30 23.06
C GLN A 178 31.42 32.71 24.39
N PRO A 179 32.36 31.93 25.00
CA PRO A 179 32.86 30.57 24.72
C PRO A 179 32.52 29.61 25.90
N ARG A 180 33.23 28.56 26.36
CA ARG A 180 34.56 27.90 26.18
C ARG A 180 34.40 26.44 26.71
N ALA A 181 35.30 25.45 26.60
CA ALA A 181 36.71 25.41 26.20
C ALA A 181 37.10 24.07 25.54
N GLN A 182 38.32 24.02 24.99
CA GLN A 182 38.95 22.80 24.44
C GLN A 182 39.66 21.99 25.52
N SER A 183 39.71 20.67 25.35
CA SER A 183 40.81 19.84 25.88
C SER A 183 41.07 18.67 24.94
N ASN A 184 42.24 18.66 24.29
CA ASN A 184 42.74 17.47 23.60
C ASN A 184 43.19 16.44 24.64
N ASP A 185 43.08 15.15 24.34
CA ASP A 185 44.27 14.30 24.43
C ASP A 185 44.22 13.14 23.41
N ASN A 186 45.38 12.62 23.04
CA ASN A 186 45.55 11.45 22.18
C ASN A 186 45.99 10.24 23.01
N THR A 187 45.45 9.05 22.75
CA THR A 187 46.16 7.81 23.10
C THR A 187 45.93 6.72 22.08
N ILE A 188 46.99 6.36 21.35
CA ILE A 188 47.02 5.23 20.41
C ILE A 188 47.57 4.02 21.15
N ARG A 189 46.87 2.87 21.15
CA ARG A 189 47.52 1.57 21.39
C ARG A 189 46.80 0.35 20.79
N ASN A 190 47.15 0.08 19.53
CA ASN A 190 47.44 -1.22 18.91
C ASN A 190 46.88 -2.54 19.50
N GLN A 191 46.25 -3.31 18.59
CA GLN A 191 46.38 -4.78 18.41
C GLN A 191 45.68 -5.69 19.46
N ALA A 192 45.26 -6.92 19.13
CA ALA A 192 45.51 -7.75 17.94
C ALA A 192 44.25 -8.52 17.45
N GLU A 193 44.38 -9.18 16.31
CA GLU A 193 43.36 -10.04 15.69
C GLU A 193 43.28 -11.44 16.36
N THR A 194 42.14 -12.13 16.24
CA THR A 194 42.11 -13.61 16.23
C THR A 194 41.01 -14.09 15.28
N ILE A 195 41.37 -14.97 14.33
CA ILE A 195 40.48 -15.53 13.32
C ILE A 195 40.11 -16.97 13.72
N VAL A 196 38.82 -17.29 13.90
CA VAL A 196 38.30 -18.67 13.71
C VAL A 196 36.84 -18.69 13.21
N GLN A 197 36.66 -19.25 12.03
CA GLN A 197 35.57 -20.14 11.61
C GLN A 197 36.24 -21.31 10.83
N PRO A 198 35.56 -22.41 10.42
CA PRO A 198 34.16 -22.80 10.64
C PRO A 198 34.04 -24.24 11.22
N LYS A 199 32.81 -24.80 11.26
CA LYS A 199 32.61 -26.19 10.80
C LYS A 199 31.20 -26.40 10.24
N VAL A 200 31.10 -27.20 9.18
CA VAL A 200 29.88 -27.77 8.59
C VAL A 200 29.99 -29.29 8.69
N GLU A 201 28.88 -29.99 8.85
CA GLU A 201 28.81 -31.43 8.58
C GLU A 201 27.39 -31.81 8.15
N GLU A 202 27.27 -32.43 6.97
CA GLU A 202 26.04 -33.02 6.44
C GLU A 202 26.05 -34.54 6.67
N GLU A 203 24.87 -35.17 6.58
CA GLU A 203 24.56 -36.49 5.97
C GLU A 203 23.34 -37.15 6.66
N SER A 204 22.55 -38.05 6.06
CA SER A 204 22.05 -38.24 4.67
C SER A 204 21.18 -39.50 4.63
N SER A 205 20.15 -39.54 3.76
CA SER A 205 19.27 -40.72 3.47
C SER A 205 18.32 -41.19 4.62
N VAL A 206 17.30 -42.05 4.44
CA VAL A 206 16.86 -42.86 3.28
C VAL A 206 15.34 -42.80 2.99
N LEU A 207 15.02 -43.20 1.76
CA LEU A 207 13.75 -43.55 1.09
C LEU A 207 12.61 -44.30 1.86
N ALA A 208 11.38 -43.82 1.59
CA ALA A 208 10.22 -44.54 0.98
C ALA A 208 8.95 -44.98 1.79
N SER A 209 7.81 -44.61 1.19
CA SER A 209 6.48 -45.28 1.16
C SER A 209 5.48 -45.18 2.34
N LYS A 210 4.30 -44.62 2.02
CA LYS A 210 2.90 -45.07 2.25
C LYS A 210 2.53 -45.85 3.55
N ASP A 211 1.39 -45.63 4.19
CA ASP A 211 0.12 -45.03 3.72
C ASP A 211 -0.78 -44.49 4.89
N HIS A 212 -1.83 -43.74 4.54
CA HIS A 212 -3.06 -43.42 5.30
C HIS A 212 -3.03 -43.24 6.85
N VAL A 213 -3.23 -41.99 7.30
CA VAL A 213 -4.25 -41.62 8.31
C VAL A 213 -4.91 -40.27 7.93
N HIS A 214 -6.06 -40.32 7.26
CA HIS A 214 -7.17 -39.38 7.48
C HIS A 214 -7.98 -39.97 8.66
N ASP A 215 -8.78 -39.25 9.45
CA ASP A 215 -9.25 -37.87 9.33
C ASP A 215 -9.58 -37.29 10.73
N GLN A 216 -9.59 -35.96 10.85
CA GLN A 216 -10.62 -35.13 11.51
C GLN A 216 -10.08 -33.73 11.89
N LEU A 217 -10.12 -32.82 10.91
CA LEU A 217 -10.37 -31.41 11.23
C LEU A 217 -11.36 -30.84 10.22
N SER A 218 -12.64 -31.08 10.50
CA SER A 218 -13.77 -30.79 9.60
C SER A 218 -13.77 -29.33 9.15
N SER A 219 -14.05 -29.14 7.85
CA SER A 219 -14.05 -27.83 7.20
C SER A 219 -15.03 -26.85 7.86
N ARG A 220 -14.48 -25.80 8.50
CA ARG A 220 -15.11 -24.48 8.41
C ARG A 220 -15.09 -24.09 6.95
N GLY A 221 -16.26 -24.06 6.30
CA GLY A 221 -16.37 -23.57 4.94
C GLY A 221 -15.91 -22.11 4.88
N VAL A 222 -14.94 -21.82 4.00
CA VAL A 222 -14.54 -20.45 3.69
C VAL A 222 -15.77 -19.73 3.13
N ALA A 223 -16.18 -18.63 3.76
CA ALA A 223 -17.27 -17.81 3.25
C ALA A 223 -16.88 -17.27 1.87
N ILE A 224 -17.77 -17.40 0.89
CA ILE A 224 -17.50 -17.00 -0.50
C ILE A 224 -18.43 -15.90 -0.98
N LYS A 225 -17.84 -14.99 -1.75
CA LYS A 225 -18.49 -13.85 -2.37
C LYS A 225 -18.33 -13.92 -3.88
N LYS A 226 -19.24 -13.25 -4.58
CA LYS A 226 -19.17 -12.98 -6.01
C LYS A 226 -18.84 -11.50 -6.21
N LEU A 227 -17.87 -11.22 -7.08
CA LEU A 227 -17.55 -9.88 -7.54
C LEU A 227 -18.05 -9.69 -8.98
N GLU A 228 -18.54 -8.50 -9.28
CA GLU A 228 -18.97 -8.12 -10.63
C GLU A 228 -18.49 -6.69 -10.91
N LEU A 229 -17.53 -6.54 -11.82
CA LEU A 229 -16.86 -5.28 -12.11
C LEU A 229 -17.11 -4.88 -13.58
N TRP A 230 -17.51 -3.64 -13.78
CA TRP A 230 -17.76 -3.05 -15.10
C TRP A 230 -16.84 -1.87 -15.36
N ASP A 231 -16.24 -1.82 -16.54
CA ASP A 231 -15.40 -0.69 -16.95
C ASP A 231 -15.43 -0.44 -18.48
N LYS A 232 -14.95 0.73 -18.92
CA LYS A 232 -14.90 1.18 -20.32
C LYS A 232 -13.46 1.51 -20.72
N PHE A 233 -13.08 1.10 -21.93
CA PHE A 233 -11.76 1.35 -22.50
C PHE A 233 -11.88 1.90 -23.93
N ARG A 234 -11.09 2.92 -24.25
CA ARG A 234 -10.93 3.45 -25.62
C ARG A 234 -9.92 2.61 -26.39
N ALA A 235 -10.32 1.36 -26.68
CA ALA A 235 -9.53 0.35 -27.35
C ALA A 235 -10.43 -0.56 -28.20
N SER A 236 -9.85 -1.24 -29.19
CA SER A 236 -10.55 -2.35 -29.84
C SER A 236 -10.71 -3.54 -28.87
N PRO A 237 -11.69 -4.44 -29.05
CA PRO A 237 -11.81 -5.64 -28.24
C PRO A 237 -10.56 -6.52 -28.32
N LYS A 238 -9.89 -6.53 -29.48
CA LYS A 238 -8.61 -7.21 -29.70
C LYS A 238 -7.49 -6.65 -28.82
N ASP A 239 -7.29 -5.33 -28.88
CA ASP A 239 -6.21 -4.67 -28.16
C ASP A 239 -6.31 -4.86 -26.66
N LEU A 240 -7.54 -4.80 -26.14
CA LEU A 240 -7.88 -5.05 -24.75
C LEU A 240 -7.77 -6.54 -24.38
N TYR A 241 -8.25 -7.46 -25.22
CA TYR A 241 -8.13 -8.91 -25.02
C TYR A 241 -6.67 -9.34 -24.85
N ASP A 242 -5.79 -8.88 -25.73
CA ASP A 242 -4.34 -9.12 -25.64
C ASP A 242 -3.75 -8.70 -24.29
N CYS A 243 -4.28 -7.65 -23.65
CA CYS A 243 -3.80 -7.18 -22.36
C CYS A 243 -4.00 -8.20 -21.23
N PHE A 244 -4.87 -9.20 -21.40
CA PHE A 244 -5.11 -10.26 -20.41
C PHE A 244 -4.49 -11.61 -20.78
N VAL A 245 -3.89 -11.75 -21.98
CA VAL A 245 -3.35 -13.05 -22.46
C VAL A 245 -1.92 -12.98 -23.01
N LEU A 246 -1.38 -11.80 -23.31
CA LEU A 246 -0.01 -11.63 -23.79
C LEU A 246 0.90 -11.11 -22.68
N ALA A 247 1.84 -11.94 -22.22
CA ALA A 247 2.82 -11.58 -21.19
C ALA A 247 3.50 -10.21 -21.45
N PRO A 248 3.95 -9.85 -22.68
CA PRO A 248 4.55 -8.53 -22.92
C PRO A 248 3.61 -7.34 -22.66
N LYS A 249 2.29 -7.46 -22.94
CA LYS A 249 1.33 -6.39 -22.60
C LYS A 249 1.12 -6.33 -21.08
N ILE A 250 1.01 -7.47 -20.38
CA ILE A 250 0.88 -7.51 -18.91
C ILE A 250 2.11 -6.88 -18.23
N GLN A 251 3.32 -7.28 -18.64
CA GLN A 251 4.56 -6.76 -18.07
C GLN A 251 4.69 -5.24 -18.30
N ALA A 252 4.19 -4.71 -19.42
CA ALA A 252 4.21 -3.27 -19.72
C ALA A 252 3.37 -2.43 -18.74
N TYR A 253 2.13 -2.84 -18.44
CA TYR A 253 1.27 -2.06 -17.53
C TYR A 253 1.52 -2.37 -16.04
N THR A 254 1.81 -3.63 -15.68
CA THR A 254 2.11 -4.00 -14.28
C THR A 254 3.51 -3.58 -13.84
N ARG A 255 4.46 -3.41 -14.80
CA ARG A 255 5.90 -3.19 -14.55
C ARG A 255 6.55 -4.30 -13.72
N GLN A 256 5.97 -5.50 -13.74
CA GLN A 256 6.36 -6.67 -12.98
C GLN A 256 6.48 -7.89 -13.88
N HIS A 257 7.20 -8.93 -13.44
CA HIS A 257 7.27 -10.18 -14.19
C HIS A 257 5.90 -10.86 -14.23
N ALA A 258 5.55 -11.39 -15.40
CA ALA A 258 4.32 -12.12 -15.64
C ALA A 258 4.58 -13.22 -16.69
N GLU A 259 4.12 -14.43 -16.39
CA GLU A 259 4.20 -15.63 -17.21
C GLU A 259 2.78 -16.03 -17.59
N ILE A 260 2.46 -15.95 -18.88
CA ILE A 260 1.18 -16.40 -19.44
C ILE A 260 1.38 -16.75 -20.93
N SER A 261 0.68 -17.77 -21.40
CA SER A 261 0.57 -18.15 -22.81
C SER A 261 -0.90 -18.11 -23.22
N PRO A 262 -1.27 -17.63 -24.43
CA PRO A 262 -2.66 -17.61 -24.91
C PRO A 262 -3.12 -19.03 -25.32
N GLN A 263 -3.10 -19.98 -24.40
CA GLN A 263 -3.41 -21.39 -24.59
C GLN A 263 -4.30 -21.91 -23.47
N VAL A 264 -5.34 -22.67 -23.82
CA VAL A 264 -6.24 -23.31 -22.85
C VAL A 264 -5.51 -24.44 -22.11
N ASN A 265 -5.83 -24.61 -20.82
CA ASN A 265 -5.15 -25.47 -19.85
C ASN A 265 -3.68 -25.07 -19.57
N CYS A 266 -3.26 -23.87 -19.94
CA CYS A 266 -1.96 -23.32 -19.56
C CYS A 266 -2.04 -22.62 -18.20
N ALA A 267 -1.08 -22.90 -17.32
CA ALA A 267 -0.91 -22.18 -16.05
C ALA A 267 -0.34 -20.78 -16.28
N PHE A 268 -0.63 -19.85 -15.37
CA PHE A 268 -0.10 -18.48 -15.40
C PHE A 268 0.33 -18.00 -14.01
N SER A 269 1.25 -17.04 -14.01
CA SER A 269 1.80 -16.37 -12.83
C SER A 269 1.91 -14.88 -13.12
N LEU A 270 1.10 -14.05 -12.48
CA LEU A 270 1.07 -12.59 -12.68
C LEU A 270 1.56 -11.89 -11.40
N LEU A 271 1.98 -10.62 -11.54
CA LEU A 271 2.47 -9.79 -10.44
C LEU A 271 3.55 -10.48 -9.60
N GLN A 272 4.62 -10.98 -10.25
CA GLN A 272 5.70 -11.75 -9.61
C GLN A 272 5.23 -12.99 -8.82
N GLY A 273 4.12 -13.61 -9.21
CA GLY A 273 3.55 -14.79 -8.55
C GLY A 273 2.65 -14.48 -7.35
N GLN A 274 2.25 -13.22 -7.16
CA GLN A 274 1.19 -12.87 -6.20
C GLN A 274 -0.20 -13.30 -6.69
N ILE A 275 -0.37 -13.47 -8.01
CA ILE A 275 -1.56 -14.04 -8.65
C ILE A 275 -1.13 -15.28 -9.43
N THR A 276 -1.81 -16.41 -9.23
CA THR A 276 -1.59 -17.64 -9.99
C THR A 276 -2.91 -18.28 -10.41
N GLY A 277 -2.87 -19.12 -11.45
CA GLY A 277 -4.07 -19.73 -11.99
C GLY A 277 -3.86 -20.52 -13.28
N THR A 278 -4.98 -20.90 -13.91
CA THR A 278 -5.02 -21.70 -15.15
C THR A 278 -6.03 -21.10 -16.11
N ILE A 279 -5.69 -21.01 -17.40
CA ILE A 279 -6.64 -20.60 -18.44
C ILE A 279 -7.60 -21.75 -18.74
N VAL A 280 -8.89 -21.56 -18.49
CA VAL A 280 -9.95 -22.57 -18.68
C VAL A 280 -10.61 -22.46 -20.07
N SER A 281 -10.75 -21.24 -20.60
CA SER A 281 -11.30 -21.03 -21.95
C SER A 281 -10.85 -19.69 -22.54
N LEU A 282 -10.71 -19.65 -23.87
CA LEU A 282 -10.35 -18.48 -24.66
C LEU A 282 -11.23 -18.38 -25.90
N GLU A 283 -12.01 -17.31 -25.98
CA GLU A 283 -12.73 -16.89 -27.18
C GLU A 283 -12.13 -15.56 -27.64
N PRO A 284 -11.30 -15.55 -28.70
CA PRO A 284 -10.59 -14.37 -29.16
C PRO A 284 -11.49 -13.14 -29.30
N GLU A 285 -11.03 -12.03 -28.73
CA GLU A 285 -11.68 -10.70 -28.81
C GLU A 285 -13.07 -10.63 -28.14
N LYS A 286 -13.47 -11.67 -27.39
CA LYS A 286 -14.80 -11.79 -26.76
C LYS A 286 -14.77 -12.20 -25.29
N ARG A 287 -14.14 -13.33 -24.96
CA ARG A 287 -14.26 -13.93 -23.61
C ARG A 287 -12.99 -14.67 -23.17
N ILE A 288 -12.65 -14.52 -21.90
CA ILE A 288 -11.55 -15.20 -21.22
C ILE A 288 -12.11 -15.83 -19.94
N VAL A 289 -11.81 -17.10 -19.69
CA VAL A 289 -12.17 -17.78 -18.44
C VAL A 289 -10.91 -18.35 -17.80
N GLN A 290 -10.71 -18.07 -16.51
CA GLN A 290 -9.54 -18.47 -15.74
C GLN A 290 -9.97 -19.05 -14.39
N GLU A 291 -9.29 -20.11 -13.95
CA GLU A 291 -9.12 -20.37 -12.52
C GLU A 291 -8.05 -19.41 -12.00
N TRP A 292 -8.27 -18.81 -10.84
CA TRP A 292 -7.50 -17.67 -10.36
C TRP A 292 -7.47 -17.66 -8.84
N ARG A 293 -6.30 -17.38 -8.25
CA ARG A 293 -6.13 -17.12 -6.81
C ARG A 293 -5.06 -16.07 -6.57
N MET A 294 -5.15 -15.39 -5.42
CA MET A 294 -3.98 -14.73 -4.85
C MET A 294 -3.11 -15.74 -4.10
N LYS A 295 -1.84 -15.39 -3.89
CA LYS A 295 -0.89 -16.19 -3.12
C LYS A 295 -1.41 -16.46 -1.71
N ASP A 296 -1.86 -15.43 -1.02
CA ASP A 296 -2.19 -15.44 0.42
C ASP A 296 -3.56 -16.06 0.75
N TRP A 297 -4.33 -16.46 -0.26
CA TRP A 297 -5.60 -17.17 -0.07
C TRP A 297 -5.41 -18.55 0.58
N PRO A 298 -6.46 -19.12 1.23
CA PRO A 298 -6.42 -20.47 1.77
C PRO A 298 -5.89 -21.51 0.78
N SER A 299 -5.06 -22.45 1.26
CA SER A 299 -4.43 -23.48 0.42
C SER A 299 -5.46 -24.32 -0.34
N GLY A 300 -5.28 -24.46 -1.65
CA GLY A 300 -6.21 -25.18 -2.52
C GLY A 300 -7.49 -24.41 -2.91
N HIS A 301 -7.72 -23.21 -2.35
CA HIS A 301 -8.84 -22.36 -2.76
C HIS A 301 -8.54 -21.63 -4.07
N TYR A 302 -9.48 -21.69 -5.01
CA TYR A 302 -9.45 -20.98 -6.29
C TYR A 302 -10.82 -20.34 -6.57
N SER A 303 -10.78 -19.19 -7.23
CA SER A 303 -11.95 -18.50 -7.79
C SER A 303 -12.01 -18.72 -9.30
N ARG A 304 -13.19 -18.50 -9.88
CA ARG A 304 -13.39 -18.52 -11.32
C ARG A 304 -13.59 -17.09 -11.83
N VAL A 305 -12.63 -16.59 -12.59
CA VAL A 305 -12.70 -15.30 -13.29
C VAL A 305 -13.27 -15.54 -14.70
N THR A 306 -14.26 -14.74 -15.09
CA THR A 306 -14.78 -14.64 -16.46
C THR A 306 -14.72 -13.17 -16.88
N ILE A 307 -13.95 -12.87 -17.92
CA ILE A 307 -13.86 -11.53 -18.51
C ILE A 307 -14.56 -11.56 -19.86
N GLU A 308 -15.56 -10.71 -20.04
CA GLU A 308 -16.33 -10.54 -21.27
C GLU A 308 -16.09 -9.15 -21.86
N LEU A 309 -15.87 -9.09 -23.17
CA LEU A 309 -15.55 -7.88 -23.91
C LEU A 309 -16.66 -7.59 -24.91
N GLN A 310 -17.30 -6.42 -24.77
CA GLN A 310 -18.42 -5.99 -25.60
C GLN A 310 -18.04 -4.74 -26.38
N SER A 311 -17.88 -4.87 -27.70
CA SER A 311 -17.60 -3.76 -28.59
C SER A 311 -18.78 -2.80 -28.70
N LYS A 312 -18.54 -1.50 -28.50
CA LYS A 312 -19.48 -0.42 -28.81
C LYS A 312 -18.89 0.41 -29.95
N ALA A 313 -18.96 -0.13 -31.16
CA ALA A 313 -18.39 0.50 -32.36
C ALA A 313 -18.85 1.95 -32.58
N GLU A 314 -20.11 2.26 -32.26
CA GLU A 314 -20.69 3.61 -32.32
C GLU A 314 -20.04 4.61 -31.34
N GLU A 315 -19.54 4.15 -30.20
CA GLU A 315 -18.88 4.97 -29.17
C GLU A 315 -17.34 4.98 -29.34
N GLY A 316 -16.77 4.11 -30.17
CA GLY A 316 -15.32 3.87 -30.22
C GLY A 316 -14.75 3.25 -28.93
N LEU A 317 -15.60 2.58 -28.15
CA LEU A 317 -15.26 2.00 -26.84
C LEU A 317 -15.47 0.49 -26.82
N THR A 318 -14.67 -0.20 -26.01
CA THR A 318 -14.97 -1.57 -25.55
C THR A 318 -15.42 -1.51 -24.09
N ARG A 319 -16.54 -2.13 -23.76
CA ARG A 319 -16.94 -2.40 -22.37
C ARG A 319 -16.33 -3.72 -21.92
N LEU A 320 -15.77 -3.71 -20.72
CA LEU A 320 -15.27 -4.90 -20.03
C LEU A 320 -16.24 -5.22 -18.89
N HIS A 321 -16.63 -6.48 -18.81
CA HIS A 321 -17.39 -7.07 -17.72
C HIS A 321 -16.53 -8.18 -17.10
N LEU A 322 -16.19 -8.07 -15.82
CA LEU A 322 -15.45 -9.08 -15.08
C LEU A 322 -16.33 -9.66 -13.99
N ILE A 323 -16.63 -10.94 -14.11
CA ILE A 323 -17.33 -11.74 -13.11
C ILE A 323 -16.28 -12.59 -12.39
N GLN A 324 -16.21 -12.54 -11.06
CA GLN A 324 -15.35 -13.44 -10.28
C GLN A 324 -16.16 -14.17 -9.21
N GLU A 325 -16.21 -15.49 -9.32
CA GLU A 325 -17.03 -16.36 -8.47
C GLU A 325 -16.14 -17.18 -7.52
N SER A 326 -16.65 -17.51 -6.33
CA SER A 326 -15.90 -18.20 -5.26
C SER A 326 -14.68 -17.41 -4.74
N VAL A 327 -14.80 -16.10 -4.58
CA VAL A 327 -13.78 -15.28 -3.90
C VAL A 327 -13.94 -15.43 -2.39
N PRO A 328 -12.89 -15.74 -1.59
CA PRO A 328 -12.97 -15.71 -0.13
C PRO A 328 -13.46 -14.34 0.38
N GLU A 329 -14.45 -14.31 1.26
CA GLU A 329 -15.13 -13.07 1.64
C GLU A 329 -14.18 -12.04 2.28
N ASP A 330 -13.29 -12.48 3.16
CA ASP A 330 -12.27 -11.63 3.82
C ASP A 330 -11.36 -10.90 2.80
N TYR A 331 -11.13 -11.53 1.63
CA TYR A 331 -10.25 -11.04 0.58
C TYR A 331 -11.02 -10.34 -0.55
N ALA A 332 -12.35 -10.25 -0.48
CA ALA A 332 -13.18 -9.79 -1.60
C ALA A 332 -12.93 -8.30 -1.94
N GLN A 333 -12.79 -7.44 -0.93
CA GLN A 333 -12.49 -6.02 -1.13
C GLN A 333 -11.08 -5.82 -1.73
N GLN A 334 -10.07 -6.52 -1.19
CA GLN A 334 -8.70 -6.49 -1.71
C GLN A 334 -8.65 -6.95 -3.18
N THR A 335 -9.42 -7.99 -3.52
CA THR A 335 -9.50 -8.54 -4.88
C THR A 335 -10.11 -7.54 -5.86
N GLU A 336 -11.23 -6.90 -5.50
CA GLU A 336 -11.83 -5.83 -6.32
C GLU A 336 -10.87 -4.64 -6.50
N GLN A 337 -10.25 -4.17 -5.40
CA GLN A 337 -9.30 -3.06 -5.45
C GLN A 337 -8.09 -3.40 -6.33
N GLY A 338 -7.56 -4.61 -6.24
CA GLY A 338 -6.48 -5.11 -7.09
C GLY A 338 -6.81 -5.08 -8.58
N TRP A 339 -8.01 -5.54 -8.99
CA TRP A 339 -8.46 -5.42 -10.39
C TRP A 339 -8.52 -3.96 -10.84
N ARG A 340 -9.10 -3.06 -10.03
CA ARG A 340 -9.23 -1.63 -10.38
C ARG A 340 -7.87 -0.93 -10.46
N GLN A 341 -7.02 -1.09 -9.45
CA GLN A 341 -5.78 -0.32 -9.26
C GLN A 341 -4.54 -0.92 -9.93
N HIS A 342 -4.46 -2.24 -10.10
CA HIS A 342 -3.26 -2.91 -10.65
C HIS A 342 -3.46 -3.45 -12.07
N ILE A 343 -4.72 -3.59 -12.54
CA ILE A 343 -5.03 -4.05 -13.89
C ILE A 343 -5.72 -2.96 -14.72
N PHE A 344 -6.94 -2.55 -14.36
CA PHE A 344 -7.76 -1.67 -15.22
C PHE A 344 -7.19 -0.25 -15.36
N LEU A 345 -6.83 0.40 -14.25
CA LEU A 345 -6.24 1.75 -14.29
C LEU A 345 -4.87 1.76 -15.01
N PRO A 346 -3.92 0.84 -14.74
CA PRO A 346 -2.68 0.77 -15.51
C PRO A 346 -2.87 0.51 -17.00
N ILE A 347 -3.82 -0.35 -17.42
CA ILE A 347 -4.15 -0.54 -18.85
C ILE A 347 -4.59 0.79 -19.49
N LYS A 348 -5.46 1.57 -18.82
CA LYS A 348 -5.90 2.89 -19.30
C LYS A 348 -4.75 3.90 -19.41
N VAL A 349 -3.86 3.95 -18.41
CA VAL A 349 -2.77 4.93 -18.34
C VAL A 349 -1.62 4.58 -19.28
N VAL A 350 -1.20 3.30 -19.35
CA VAL A 350 0.01 2.89 -20.08
C VAL A 350 -0.22 2.73 -21.58
N PHE A 351 -1.43 2.36 -22.01
CA PHE A 351 -1.78 2.27 -23.43
C PHE A 351 -2.67 3.42 -23.94
N GLY A 352 -3.03 4.38 -23.07
CA GLY A 352 -3.89 5.51 -23.42
C GLY A 352 -5.37 5.15 -23.60
N TYR A 353 -5.81 3.97 -23.13
CA TYR A 353 -7.18 3.46 -23.29
C TYR A 353 -8.20 4.11 -22.33
N ALA A 354 -7.89 5.24 -21.71
CA ALA A 354 -8.84 5.99 -20.89
C ALA A 354 -10.05 6.44 -21.74
N PRO A 355 -11.31 6.21 -21.30
CA PRO A 355 -12.49 6.61 -22.06
C PRO A 355 -12.69 8.13 -22.06
N GLU A 356 -12.24 8.80 -21.00
CA GLU A 356 -12.32 10.24 -20.73
C GLU A 356 -10.95 10.72 -20.26
N ILE A 357 -10.59 11.97 -20.57
CA ILE A 357 -9.35 12.60 -20.10
C ILE A 357 -9.71 13.38 -18.83
N PRO A 358 -9.11 13.08 -17.66
CA PRO A 358 -9.22 13.98 -16.51
C PRO A 358 -8.46 15.28 -16.83
N PHE A 359 -9.18 16.40 -16.76
CA PHE A 359 -8.67 17.77 -16.91
C PHE A 359 -8.41 18.40 -15.54
#